data_AF-A0A371EZ35-F1
#
_entry.id   AF-A0A371EZ35-F1
#
_cell.length_a   1.000
_cell.length_b   1.000
_cell.length_c   1.000
_cell.angle_alpha   90.00
_cell.angle_beta   90.00
_cell.angle_gamma   90.00
#
_symmetry.space_group_name_H-M   'P 1'
#
loop_
_entity.id
_entity.type
_entity.pdbx_description
1 polymer ?
#
loop_
_entity_poly.entity_id
_entity_poly.type
_entity_poly.pdbx_seq_one_letter_code
_entity_poly.pdbx_strand_id
1 'polypeptide(L)'
;MDNNADHRQEDEAPAAGDDEDTGALVAPIVRLEEVAVSTGEEDEEPLLNLKAKLYRFDKNGSQWKERGAGTVKFLKHNVTGKVRLLVRQSKTLKICANHRVGPGMSVQEHAGSEKSCVWHATDFADGELKDELFCIRFLSIENCRKFMEKFEEIAESQNNEENQGNGNKQINGDNQNNKENQNNGNKQINGGNQNNEGNKKNGENQDACGAAGLLEKLSVEEHATVRLINI
;
A
#
# COMPACT_ATOMS: atom_id res chain seq x y z
N MET A 1 3.91 79.23 -25.32
CA MET A 1 2.85 80.18 -24.98
C MET A 1 1.58 79.58 -25.57
N ASP A 2 0.65 78.97 -24.85
CA ASP A 2 0.38 79.03 -23.42
C ASP A 2 -0.20 77.70 -22.90
N ASN A 3 0.23 77.39 -21.67
CA ASN A 3 -0.21 76.29 -20.82
C ASN A 3 -1.35 76.74 -19.89
N ASN A 4 -2.04 75.74 -19.31
CA ASN A 4 -2.80 75.73 -18.04
C ASN A 4 -4.31 76.08 -18.16
N ALA A 5 -5.27 75.42 -17.50
CA ALA A 5 -5.31 74.41 -16.44
C ALA A 5 -6.65 73.64 -16.53
N ASP A 6 -6.65 72.32 -16.35
CA ASP A 6 -7.24 71.62 -15.19
C ASP A 6 -8.77 71.44 -15.17
N HIS A 7 -9.21 70.24 -15.54
CA HIS A 7 -10.31 69.60 -14.83
C HIS A 7 -10.07 68.08 -14.79
N ARG A 8 -9.40 67.64 -13.72
CA ARG A 8 -9.49 66.26 -13.23
C ARG A 8 -10.96 65.92 -12.92
N GLN A 9 -11.44 64.84 -13.51
CA GLN A 9 -12.49 64.05 -12.87
C GLN A 9 -12.13 62.57 -13.04
N GLU A 10 -11.65 62.03 -11.93
CA GLU A 10 -11.58 60.60 -11.65
C GLU A 10 -13.02 60.07 -11.62
N ASP A 11 -13.31 59.02 -12.38
CA ASP A 11 -14.41 58.10 -12.08
C ASP A 11 -13.99 56.70 -12.58
N GLU A 12 -13.06 56.13 -11.82
CA GLU A 12 -12.85 54.70 -11.74
C GLU A 12 -14.03 54.11 -10.95
N ALA A 13 -15.05 53.64 -11.66
CA ALA A 13 -16.05 52.76 -11.08
C ALA A 13 -15.59 51.31 -11.29
N PRO A 14 -15.19 50.57 -10.24
CA PRO A 14 -15.16 49.12 -10.35
C PRO A 14 -16.60 48.68 -10.53
N ALA A 15 -16.93 48.14 -11.71
CA ALA A 15 -18.13 47.33 -11.87
C ALA A 15 -17.96 46.11 -10.96
N ALA A 16 -18.39 46.27 -9.71
CA ALA A 16 -18.69 45.18 -8.83
C ALA A 16 -19.73 44.34 -9.58
N GLY A 17 -19.30 43.16 -10.05
CA GLY A 17 -20.23 42.09 -10.36
C GLY A 17 -20.92 41.77 -9.05
N ASP A 18 -22.03 42.44 -8.78
CA ASP A 18 -23.03 41.97 -7.83
C ASP A 18 -23.46 40.61 -8.36
N ASP A 19 -22.94 39.56 -7.72
CA ASP A 19 -23.52 38.23 -7.82
C ASP A 19 -24.96 38.37 -7.30
N GLU A 20 -25.91 38.60 -8.22
CA GLU A 20 -27.34 38.66 -7.93
C GLU A 20 -27.79 37.32 -7.32
N ASP A 21 -27.72 37.23 -5.99
CA ASP A 21 -28.40 36.18 -5.21
C ASP A 21 -29.90 36.36 -5.46
N THR A 22 -30.46 35.47 -6.28
CA THR A 22 -31.86 35.50 -6.71
C THR A 22 -32.82 35.26 -5.55
N GLY A 23 -32.34 35.00 -4.33
CA GLY A 23 -33.16 34.83 -3.12
C GLY A 23 -34.14 33.66 -3.21
N ALA A 24 -33.96 32.76 -4.18
CA ALA A 24 -34.85 31.66 -4.45
C ALA A 24 -34.73 30.60 -3.35
N LEU A 25 -35.76 30.49 -2.51
CA LEU A 25 -35.84 29.45 -1.49
C LEU A 25 -36.12 28.10 -2.14
N VAL A 26 -35.09 27.25 -2.26
CA VAL A 26 -35.23 25.88 -2.75
C VAL A 26 -35.73 24.99 -1.62
N ALA A 27 -36.96 24.47 -1.76
CA ALA A 27 -37.50 23.49 -0.81
C ALA A 27 -36.71 22.17 -0.89
N PRO A 28 -36.32 21.55 0.24
CA PRO A 28 -35.59 20.28 0.23
C PRO A 28 -36.40 19.17 -0.46
N ILE A 29 -35.87 18.62 -1.55
CA ILE A 29 -36.50 17.53 -2.32
C ILE A 29 -36.54 16.24 -1.49
N VAL A 30 -35.53 16.03 -0.64
CA VAL A 30 -35.38 14.83 0.18
C VAL A 30 -34.98 15.23 1.59
N ARG A 31 -35.61 14.61 2.59
CA ARG A 31 -35.19 14.67 3.99
C ARG A 31 -34.37 13.43 4.29
N LEU A 32 -33.12 13.62 4.70
CA LEU A 32 -32.23 12.54 5.11
C LEU A 32 -32.35 12.38 6.63
N GLU A 33 -32.49 11.14 7.08
CA GLU A 33 -32.38 10.82 8.51
C GLU A 33 -30.90 10.66 8.87
N GLU A 34 -30.53 11.11 10.06
CA GLU A 34 -29.18 10.89 10.58
C GLU A 34 -29.03 9.41 10.93
N VAL A 35 -28.06 8.76 10.29
CA VAL A 35 -27.73 7.35 10.52
C VAL A 35 -26.35 7.28 11.15
N ALA A 36 -26.21 6.50 12.22
CA ALA A 36 -24.91 6.21 12.81
C ALA A 36 -24.04 5.46 11.79
N VAL A 37 -22.88 6.04 11.44
CA VAL A 37 -21.94 5.45 10.48
C VAL A 37 -20.79 4.81 11.25
N SER A 38 -20.60 3.51 11.06
CA SER A 38 -19.40 2.80 11.52
C SER A 38 -18.28 2.91 10.48
N THR A 39 -17.04 2.96 10.94
CA THR A 39 -15.84 2.99 10.08
C THR A 39 -15.45 1.61 9.58
N GLY A 40 -15.83 0.55 10.30
CA GLY A 40 -15.41 -0.82 10.05
C GLY A 40 -13.97 -1.10 10.45
N GLU A 41 -13.41 -0.27 11.36
CA GLU A 41 -12.06 -0.34 11.92
C GLU A 41 -12.09 -0.50 13.46
N GLU A 42 -13.26 -0.69 14.05
CA GLU A 42 -13.48 -0.65 15.51
C GLU A 42 -12.81 -1.83 16.25
N ASP A 43 -12.67 -2.97 15.58
CA ASP A 43 -12.06 -4.20 16.12
C ASP A 43 -10.57 -4.35 15.76
N GLU A 44 -9.92 -3.24 15.37
CA GLU A 44 -8.54 -3.26 14.89
C GLU A 44 -7.65 -2.21 15.56
N GLU A 45 -6.39 -2.57 15.76
CA GLU A 45 -5.35 -1.70 16.30
C GLU A 45 -4.42 -1.19 15.18
N PRO A 46 -4.15 0.13 15.08
CA PRO A 46 -3.23 0.68 14.10
C PRO A 46 -1.76 0.44 14.49
N LEU A 47 -1.05 -0.37 13.70
CA LEU A 47 0.39 -0.63 13.85
C LEU A 47 1.26 0.46 13.18
N LEU A 48 0.71 1.11 12.15
CA LEU A 48 1.36 2.18 11.40
C LEU A 48 0.28 3.18 10.95
N ASN A 49 0.63 4.46 10.89
CA ASN A 49 -0.23 5.52 10.40
C ASN A 49 0.64 6.62 9.78
N LEU A 50 0.64 6.72 8.45
CA LEU A 50 1.48 7.68 7.71
C LEU A 50 0.68 8.36 6.61
N LYS A 51 1.02 9.63 6.32
CA LYS A 51 0.48 10.35 5.16
C LYS A 51 1.24 9.94 3.91
N ALA A 52 0.51 9.62 2.84
CA ALA A 52 1.06 9.16 1.59
C ALA A 52 0.15 9.47 0.39
N LYS A 53 0.72 9.32 -0.80
CA LYS A 53 0.00 9.29 -2.07
C LYS A 53 0.15 7.93 -2.71
N LEU A 54 -0.97 7.31 -3.05
CA LEU A 54 -1.07 5.98 -3.64
C LEU A 54 -1.33 6.09 -5.15
N TYR A 55 -0.63 5.24 -5.89
CA TYR A 55 -0.76 5.05 -7.32
C TYR A 55 -1.00 3.58 -7.62
N ARG A 56 -1.66 3.33 -8.74
CA ARG A 56 -1.92 2.01 -9.29
C ARG A 56 -1.38 1.96 -10.71
N PHE A 57 -0.74 0.85 -11.08
CA PHE A 57 -0.29 0.61 -12.44
C PHE A 57 -1.46 0.21 -13.35
N ASP A 58 -1.70 0.99 -14.41
CA ASP A 58 -2.65 0.65 -15.47
C ASP A 58 -1.96 -0.23 -16.51
N LYS A 59 -2.27 -1.54 -16.49
CA LYS A 59 -1.67 -2.53 -17.40
C LYS A 59 -1.93 -2.20 -18.87
N ASN A 60 -3.10 -1.64 -19.21
CA ASN A 60 -3.47 -1.33 -20.60
C ASN A 60 -2.70 -0.13 -21.15
N GLY A 61 -2.49 0.89 -20.31
CA GLY A 61 -1.77 2.09 -20.68
C GLY A 61 -0.27 2.04 -20.36
N SER A 62 0.20 0.96 -19.72
CA SER A 62 1.55 0.80 -19.18
C SER A 62 2.03 2.04 -18.39
N GLN A 63 1.15 2.59 -17.55
CA GLN A 63 1.39 3.87 -16.86
C GLN A 63 0.86 3.86 -15.43
N TRP A 64 1.48 4.66 -14.56
CA TRP A 64 1.00 4.88 -13.20
C TRP A 64 -0.16 5.89 -13.18
N LYS A 65 -1.26 5.52 -12.54
CA LYS A 65 -2.41 6.40 -12.28
C LYS A 65 -2.56 6.67 -10.79
N GLU A 66 -2.80 7.93 -10.42
CA GLU A 66 -3.09 8.27 -9.03
C GLU A 66 -4.39 7.58 -8.58
N ARG A 67 -4.33 6.88 -7.45
CA ARG A 67 -5.48 6.17 -6.84
C ARG A 67 -6.05 6.94 -5.66
N GLY A 68 -5.20 7.65 -4.91
CA GLY A 68 -5.64 8.57 -3.87
C GLY A 68 -4.51 9.16 -3.04
N ALA A 69 -4.82 10.24 -2.32
CA ALA A 69 -3.92 10.88 -1.39
C ALA A 69 -4.57 10.96 0.00
N GLY A 70 -3.88 10.45 1.01
CA GLY A 70 -4.39 10.46 2.37
C GLY A 70 -3.52 9.68 3.33
N THR A 71 -4.15 8.84 4.15
CA THR A 71 -3.47 8.13 5.24
C THR A 71 -3.45 6.65 4.95
N VAL A 72 -2.26 6.05 4.99
CA VAL A 72 -2.05 4.60 4.99
C VAL A 72 -1.94 4.09 6.44
N LYS A 73 -2.64 3.00 6.73
CA LYS A 73 -2.56 2.29 8.00
C LYS A 73 -2.30 0.81 7.79
N PHE A 74 -1.52 0.21 8.69
CA PHE A 74 -1.59 -1.23 8.95
C PHE A 74 -2.49 -1.44 10.16
N LEU A 75 -3.54 -2.24 10.00
CA LEU A 75 -4.56 -2.49 11.01
C LEU A 75 -4.53 -3.96 11.39
N LYS A 76 -4.27 -4.25 12.66
CA LYS A 76 -4.26 -5.61 13.21
C LYS A 76 -5.60 -5.90 13.88
N HIS A 77 -6.27 -6.96 13.46
CA HIS A 77 -7.52 -7.37 14.06
C HIS A 77 -7.31 -7.95 15.47
N ASN A 78 -8.07 -7.46 16.45
CA ASN A 78 -7.89 -7.76 17.87
C ASN A 78 -8.04 -9.25 18.20
N VAL A 79 -9.01 -9.93 17.57
CA VAL A 79 -9.27 -11.37 17.79
C VAL A 79 -8.41 -12.28 16.90
N THR A 80 -8.39 -12.04 15.58
CA THR A 80 -7.77 -12.96 14.62
C THR A 80 -6.27 -12.75 14.47
N GLY A 81 -5.70 -11.63 14.92
CA GLY A 81 -4.29 -11.30 14.74
C GLY A 81 -3.92 -10.88 13.31
N LYS A 82 -4.81 -11.11 12.33
CA LYS A 82 -4.57 -10.80 10.92
C LYS A 82 -4.42 -9.31 10.69
N VAL A 83 -3.52 -8.95 9.79
CA VAL A 83 -3.21 -7.55 9.48
C VAL A 83 -3.66 -7.20 8.06
N ARG A 84 -4.28 -6.02 7.90
CA ARG A 84 -4.59 -5.43 6.59
C ARG A 84 -3.93 -4.08 6.40
N LEU A 85 -3.63 -3.76 5.15
CA LEU A 85 -3.27 -2.42 4.70
C LEU A 85 -4.55 -1.70 4.29
N LEU A 86 -4.79 -0.52 4.86
CA LEU A 86 -5.92 0.34 4.52
C LEU A 86 -5.43 1.74 4.15
N VAL A 87 -5.90 2.28 3.03
CA VAL A 87 -5.65 3.67 2.63
C VAL A 87 -6.97 4.40 2.46
N ARG A 88 -7.14 5.53 3.14
CA ARG A 88 -8.29 6.44 2.94
C ARG A 88 -7.86 7.82 2.47
N GLN A 89 -8.64 8.42 1.57
CA GLN A 89 -8.43 9.80 1.14
C GLN A 89 -8.77 10.80 2.25
N SER A 90 -7.96 11.84 2.43
CA SER A 90 -8.14 12.78 3.55
C SER A 90 -9.47 13.54 3.55
N LYS A 91 -10.03 13.85 2.38
CA LYS A 91 -11.24 14.68 2.26
C LYS A 91 -12.51 13.85 2.10
N THR A 92 -12.49 12.87 1.18
CA THR A 92 -13.67 12.08 0.82
C THR A 92 -13.83 10.84 1.69
N LEU A 93 -12.80 10.46 2.47
CA LEU A 93 -12.73 9.24 3.28
C LEU A 93 -12.93 7.93 2.49
N LYS A 94 -12.93 8.02 1.15
CA LYS A 94 -13.00 6.86 0.25
C LYS A 94 -11.79 5.98 0.45
N ILE A 95 -12.04 4.68 0.42
CA ILE A 95 -11.01 3.65 0.47
C ILE A 95 -10.30 3.61 -0.90
N CYS A 96 -8.97 3.58 -0.87
CA CYS A 96 -8.12 3.54 -2.06
C CYS A 96 -7.30 2.25 -2.17
N ALA A 97 -7.06 1.58 -1.05
CA ALA A 97 -6.52 0.24 -0.95
C ALA A 97 -7.08 -0.40 0.33
N ASN A 98 -7.40 -1.67 0.25
CA ASN A 98 -7.88 -2.53 1.33
C ASN A 98 -7.55 -3.99 0.98
N HIS A 99 -6.42 -4.48 1.51
CA HIS A 99 -5.99 -5.87 1.33
C HIS A 99 -5.28 -6.39 2.57
N ARG A 100 -5.29 -7.71 2.75
CA ARG A 100 -4.49 -8.36 3.80
C ARG A 100 -3.02 -8.30 3.43
N VAL A 101 -2.16 -8.16 4.43
CA VAL A 101 -0.72 -8.39 4.27
C VAL A 101 -0.49 -9.86 4.61
N GLY A 102 -0.17 -10.67 3.62
CA GLY A 102 -0.02 -12.12 3.75
C GLY A 102 1.44 -12.59 3.73
N PRO A 103 1.67 -13.86 4.08
CA PRO A 103 2.99 -14.48 3.94
C PRO A 103 3.47 -14.44 2.48
N GLY A 104 4.75 -14.14 2.29
CA GLY A 104 5.37 -14.09 0.96
C GLY A 104 5.10 -12.82 0.15
N MET A 105 4.29 -11.88 0.65
CA MET A 105 4.21 -10.55 0.05
C MET A 105 5.54 -9.82 0.25
N SER A 106 6.01 -9.16 -0.81
CA SER A 106 7.23 -8.34 -0.77
C SER A 106 6.95 -6.91 -1.20
N VAL A 107 7.71 -5.99 -0.62
CA VAL A 107 7.72 -4.57 -0.98
C VAL A 107 9.12 -4.21 -1.47
N GLN A 108 9.20 -3.39 -2.51
CA GLN A 108 10.47 -3.03 -3.13
C GLN A 108 10.59 -1.52 -3.27
N GLU A 109 11.82 -0.99 -3.15
CA GLU A 109 12.08 0.41 -3.44
C GLU A 109 11.77 0.74 -4.91
N HIS A 110 11.18 1.90 -5.15
CA HIS A 110 10.92 2.36 -6.50
C HIS A 110 12.21 2.93 -7.12
N ALA A 111 12.66 2.38 -8.25
CA ALA A 111 13.93 2.76 -8.89
C ALA A 111 14.11 4.27 -9.17
N GLY A 112 13.01 5.00 -9.44
CA GLY A 112 13.02 6.43 -9.68
C GLY A 112 12.83 7.33 -8.46
N SER A 113 12.61 6.77 -7.25
CA SER A 113 12.33 7.58 -6.05
C SER A 113 12.52 6.82 -4.74
N GLU A 114 13.50 7.23 -3.94
CA GLU A 114 13.75 6.70 -2.58
C GLU A 114 12.61 6.99 -1.59
N LYS A 115 11.70 7.90 -1.94
CA LYS A 115 10.49 8.20 -1.15
C LYS A 115 9.31 7.31 -1.53
N SER A 116 9.50 6.39 -2.47
CA SER A 116 8.42 5.56 -3.00
C SER A 116 8.81 4.08 -3.00
N CYS A 117 7.81 3.22 -2.81
CA CYS A 117 7.98 1.77 -2.89
C CYS A 117 6.79 1.14 -3.62
N VAL A 118 6.96 -0.10 -4.07
CA VAL A 118 6.04 -0.84 -4.94
C VAL A 118 5.79 -2.25 -4.39
N TRP A 119 4.56 -2.75 -4.57
CA TRP A 119 4.18 -4.11 -4.20
C TRP A 119 2.95 -4.57 -4.99
N HIS A 120 2.72 -5.88 -5.05
CA HIS A 120 1.52 -6.49 -5.60
C HIS A 120 0.54 -6.87 -4.48
N ALA A 121 -0.76 -6.74 -4.73
CA ALA A 121 -1.78 -7.22 -3.82
C ALA A 121 -3.12 -7.50 -4.52
N THR A 122 -3.86 -8.48 -4.02
CA THR A 122 -5.28 -8.67 -4.33
C THR A 122 -6.12 -7.74 -3.43
N ASP A 123 -6.62 -6.66 -4.01
CA ASP A 123 -7.23 -5.52 -3.33
C ASP A 123 -8.76 -5.47 -3.44
N PHE A 124 -9.42 -4.98 -2.38
CA PHE A 124 -10.89 -4.89 -2.28
C PHE A 124 -11.41 -3.45 -2.12
N ALA A 125 -10.66 -2.42 -2.50
CA ALA A 125 -11.10 -1.02 -2.31
C ALA A 125 -12.39 -0.66 -3.05
N ASP A 126 -12.69 -1.32 -4.18
CA ASP A 126 -13.87 -1.04 -5.02
C ASP A 126 -15.07 -1.96 -4.72
N GLY A 127 -14.98 -2.83 -3.70
CA GLY A 127 -16.03 -3.82 -3.40
C GLY A 127 -15.95 -5.12 -4.21
N GLU A 128 -14.87 -5.31 -4.97
CA GLU A 128 -14.54 -6.55 -5.67
C GLU A 128 -13.03 -6.81 -5.58
N LEU A 129 -12.60 -8.07 -5.60
CA LEU A 129 -11.17 -8.43 -5.52
C LEU A 129 -10.48 -8.19 -6.87
N LYS A 130 -9.37 -7.45 -6.86
CA LYS A 130 -8.56 -7.15 -8.05
C LYS A 130 -7.08 -7.28 -7.76
N ASP A 131 -6.33 -7.92 -8.66
CA ASP A 131 -4.87 -7.96 -8.58
C ASP A 131 -4.27 -6.66 -9.10
N GLU A 132 -3.71 -5.89 -8.18
CA GLU A 132 -3.21 -4.55 -8.41
C GLU A 132 -1.70 -4.48 -8.13
N LEU A 133 -1.00 -3.71 -8.96
CA LEU A 133 0.38 -3.29 -8.70
C LEU A 133 0.34 -1.86 -8.16
N PHE A 134 0.71 -1.70 -6.90
CA PHE A 134 0.70 -0.42 -6.21
C PHE A 134 2.08 0.23 -6.20
N CYS A 135 2.06 1.56 -6.18
CA CYS A 135 3.19 2.39 -5.82
C CYS A 135 2.72 3.42 -4.81
N ILE A 136 3.42 3.56 -3.69
CA ILE A 136 3.10 4.54 -2.66
C ILE A 136 4.27 5.50 -2.50
N ARG A 137 3.97 6.79 -2.38
CA ARG A 137 4.95 7.86 -2.18
C ARG A 137 4.71 8.56 -0.85
N PHE A 138 5.77 8.71 -0.09
CA PHE A 138 5.79 9.41 1.20
C PHE A 138 6.43 10.79 1.10
N LEU A 139 6.20 11.61 2.12
CA LEU A 139 6.81 12.94 2.23
C LEU A 139 8.34 12.87 2.45
N SER A 140 8.79 11.91 3.26
CA SER A 140 10.18 11.68 3.63
C SER A 140 10.64 10.26 3.27
N ILE A 141 11.94 10.10 3.09
CA ILE A 141 12.58 8.79 2.87
C ILE A 141 12.42 7.92 4.12
N GLU A 142 12.53 8.52 5.30
CA GLU A 142 12.34 7.83 6.59
C GLU A 142 10.95 7.19 6.72
N ASN A 143 9.90 7.89 6.29
CA ASN A 143 8.55 7.32 6.26
C ASN A 143 8.43 6.14 5.28
N CYS A 144 9.12 6.21 4.15
CA CYS A 144 9.17 5.12 3.17
C CYS A 144 9.84 3.88 3.79
N ARG A 145 11.02 4.05 4.39
CA ARG A 145 11.75 2.97 5.08
C ARG A 145 10.93 2.36 6.21
N LYS A 146 10.35 3.19 7.08
CA LYS A 146 9.49 2.74 8.17
C LYS A 146 8.28 1.94 7.67
N PHE A 147 7.70 2.34 6.54
CA PHE A 147 6.62 1.58 5.91
C PHE A 147 7.10 0.23 5.40
N MET A 148 8.22 0.18 4.67
CA MET A 148 8.76 -1.06 4.13
C MET A 148 9.15 -2.04 5.25
N GLU A 149 9.88 -1.58 6.26
CA GLU A 149 10.27 -2.38 7.43
C GLU A 149 9.03 -2.97 8.13
N LYS A 150 7.98 -2.15 8.34
CA LYS A 150 6.75 -2.65 8.95
C LYS A 150 6.00 -3.62 8.06
N PHE A 151 5.98 -3.39 6.75
CA PHE A 151 5.35 -4.30 5.80
C PHE A 151 6.01 -5.69 5.87
N GLU A 152 7.33 -5.73 5.81
CA GLU A 152 8.11 -6.98 5.87
C GLU A 152 7.95 -7.69 7.21
N GLU A 153 8.06 -6.97 8.33
CA GLU A 153 7.81 -7.52 9.67
C GLU A 153 6.43 -8.16 9.78
N ILE A 154 5.39 -7.50 9.24
CA ILE A 154 4.04 -8.03 9.23
C ILE A 154 3.98 -9.28 8.35
N ALA A 155 4.45 -9.22 7.11
CA ALA A 155 4.42 -10.35 6.17
C ALA A 155 5.12 -11.59 6.74
N GLU A 156 6.26 -11.41 7.42
CA GLU A 156 6.99 -12.47 8.12
C GLU A 156 6.20 -13.02 9.32
N SER A 157 5.56 -12.16 10.11
CA SER A 157 4.77 -12.59 11.27
C SER A 157 3.58 -13.49 10.89
N GLN A 158 2.97 -13.26 9.72
CA GLN A 158 1.82 -14.04 9.29
C GLN A 158 2.17 -15.48 8.91
N ASN A 159 3.42 -15.76 8.50
CA ASN A 159 3.90 -17.13 8.25
C ASN A 159 3.87 -18.01 9.52
N ASN A 160 4.11 -17.41 10.68
CA ASN A 160 4.27 -18.14 11.93
C ASN A 160 2.92 -18.53 12.56
N GLU A 161 1.86 -17.74 12.32
CA GLU A 161 0.53 -17.98 12.88
C GLU A 161 -0.25 -19.06 12.10
N GLU A 162 -0.08 -19.16 10.78
CA GLU A 162 -0.75 -20.19 9.96
C GLU A 162 -0.29 -21.61 10.30
N ASN A 163 0.97 -21.80 10.72
CA ASN A 163 1.53 -23.10 11.09
C ASN A 163 1.07 -23.61 12.47
N GLN A 164 0.50 -22.76 13.32
CA GLN A 164 0.05 -23.15 14.67
C GLN A 164 -1.45 -23.52 14.73
N GLY A 165 -2.21 -23.29 13.65
CA GLY A 165 -3.67 -23.48 13.61
C GLY A 165 -4.19 -24.91 13.38
N ASN A 166 -3.34 -25.87 13.00
CA ASN A 166 -3.77 -27.23 12.62
C ASN A 166 -3.52 -28.33 13.69
N GLY A 167 -3.18 -27.96 14.92
CA GLY A 167 -2.60 -28.88 15.91
C GLY A 167 -3.48 -29.37 17.05
N ASN A 168 -4.82 -29.29 17.01
CA ASN A 168 -5.63 -29.74 18.15
C ASN A 168 -6.73 -30.77 17.81
N LYS A 169 -6.33 -32.05 17.79
CA LYS A 169 -7.20 -33.18 18.16
C LYS A 169 -6.43 -34.30 18.86
N GLN A 170 -6.60 -34.34 20.18
CA GLN A 170 -6.46 -35.48 21.10
C GLN A 170 -5.17 -36.31 21.08
N ILE A 171 -4.31 -35.99 22.06
CA ILE A 171 -3.45 -36.94 22.78
C ILE A 171 -4.30 -37.71 23.80
N ASN A 172 -4.17 -39.04 23.83
CA ASN A 172 -3.91 -39.87 25.02
C ASN A 172 -3.81 -41.36 24.64
N GLY A 173 -2.72 -42.01 25.05
CA GLY A 173 -2.59 -43.47 25.03
C GLY A 173 -1.16 -43.99 24.88
N ASP A 174 -0.43 -44.00 26.00
CA ASP A 174 0.75 -44.79 26.39
C ASP A 174 1.27 -45.89 25.42
N ASN A 175 2.60 -45.96 25.19
CA ASN A 175 3.51 -46.79 25.99
C ASN A 175 4.92 -46.92 25.38
N GLN A 176 5.91 -46.58 26.20
CA GLN A 176 7.17 -47.29 26.47
C GLN A 176 7.98 -48.03 25.37
N ASN A 177 9.25 -47.63 25.34
CA ASN A 177 10.47 -48.45 25.47
C ASN A 177 11.44 -48.58 24.26
N ASN A 178 12.66 -48.15 24.59
CA ASN A 178 13.96 -48.82 24.44
C ASN A 178 14.90 -48.44 23.28
N LYS A 179 16.01 -47.84 23.76
CA LYS A 179 17.42 -48.24 23.61
C LYS A 179 18.20 -47.90 22.34
N GLU A 180 19.28 -47.15 22.63
CA GLU A 180 20.68 -47.36 22.22
C GLU A 180 20.97 -47.60 20.73
N ASN A 181 21.76 -46.73 20.12
CA ASN A 181 23.20 -47.02 20.01
C ASN A 181 24.05 -45.85 19.51
N GLN A 182 25.31 -45.90 19.92
CA GLN A 182 26.45 -45.06 19.57
C GLN A 182 26.90 -45.27 18.11
N ASN A 183 27.41 -44.23 17.43
CA ASN A 183 28.85 -44.10 17.11
C ASN A 183 29.16 -43.06 16.02
N ASN A 184 30.13 -42.20 16.39
CA ASN A 184 31.20 -41.53 15.65
C ASN A 184 31.40 -41.79 14.14
N GLY A 185 31.80 -40.72 13.42
CA GLY A 185 32.48 -40.87 12.13
C GLY A 185 32.73 -39.58 11.36
N ASN A 186 33.78 -38.85 11.74
CA ASN A 186 34.36 -37.67 11.09
C ASN A 186 34.85 -37.95 9.65
N LYS A 187 34.87 -36.93 8.75
CA LYS A 187 35.99 -36.54 7.83
C LYS A 187 35.53 -35.70 6.60
N GLN A 188 35.92 -34.42 6.60
CA GLN A 188 36.59 -33.60 5.56
C GLN A 188 36.77 -34.23 4.13
N ILE A 189 36.77 -33.51 2.98
CA ILE A 189 37.48 -32.26 2.59
C ILE A 189 37.13 -31.86 1.12
N ASN A 190 37.44 -30.59 0.78
CA ASN A 190 37.75 -29.96 -0.54
C ASN A 190 36.57 -29.61 -1.48
N GLY A 191 36.51 -28.45 -2.15
CA GLY A 191 37.40 -27.30 -2.24
C GLY A 191 37.21 -26.53 -3.57
N GLY A 192 37.14 -25.19 -3.47
CA GLY A 192 37.49 -24.17 -4.50
C GLY A 192 36.49 -23.88 -5.65
N ASN A 193 36.51 -22.74 -6.35
CA ASN A 193 36.99 -21.36 -6.17
C ASN A 193 36.59 -20.57 -7.46
N GLN A 194 36.56 -19.23 -7.37
CA GLN A 194 36.65 -18.21 -8.47
C GLN A 194 35.39 -17.92 -9.30
N ASN A 195 34.77 -16.73 -9.17
CA ASN A 195 35.11 -15.38 -9.71
C ASN A 195 34.85 -15.22 -11.22
N ASN A 196 34.03 -14.24 -11.61
CA ASN A 196 34.48 -13.17 -12.49
C ASN A 196 33.53 -11.97 -12.60
N GLU A 197 34.18 -10.82 -12.69
CA GLU A 197 33.68 -9.45 -12.82
C GLU A 197 33.16 -9.13 -14.23
N GLY A 198 32.37 -8.05 -14.33
CA GLY A 198 32.70 -7.01 -15.30
C GLY A 198 31.63 -6.55 -16.30
N ASN A 199 31.19 -5.30 -16.06
CA ASN A 199 31.37 -4.14 -16.96
C ASN A 199 30.16 -3.56 -17.75
N LYS A 200 29.85 -2.29 -17.40
CA LYS A 200 29.72 -1.09 -18.27
C LYS A 200 28.55 -0.92 -19.26
N LYS A 201 27.68 0.09 -19.03
CA LYS A 201 27.74 1.48 -19.60
C LYS A 201 26.37 2.21 -19.60
N ASN A 202 26.45 3.48 -19.19
CA ASN A 202 25.72 4.72 -19.51
C ASN A 202 24.52 4.72 -20.48
N GLY A 203 23.50 5.50 -20.10
CA GLY A 203 22.90 6.55 -20.95
C GLY A 203 21.42 6.39 -21.30
N GLU A 204 20.63 7.42 -20.94
CA GLU A 204 19.40 7.91 -21.58
C GLU A 204 18.03 7.49 -20.99
N ASN A 205 17.31 8.53 -20.53
CA ASN A 205 15.85 8.70 -20.31
C ASN A 205 15.01 7.47 -19.96
N GLN A 206 14.73 7.28 -18.66
CA GLN A 206 13.91 6.17 -18.16
C GLN A 206 12.63 6.66 -17.47
N ASP A 207 11.66 7.13 -18.26
CA ASP A 207 10.26 7.27 -17.80
C ASP A 207 9.35 6.15 -18.34
N ALA A 208 9.89 5.10 -18.97
CA ALA A 208 9.09 4.00 -19.53
C ALA A 208 9.69 2.58 -19.45
N CYS A 209 10.95 2.40 -19.02
CA CYS A 209 11.64 1.10 -19.11
C CYS A 209 11.61 0.25 -17.81
N GLY A 210 11.42 0.88 -16.64
CA GLY A 210 11.52 0.18 -15.35
C GLY A 210 10.36 -0.76 -15.01
N ALA A 211 9.19 -0.60 -15.63
CA ALA A 211 8.00 -1.40 -15.30
C ALA A 211 8.09 -2.84 -15.84
N ALA A 212 8.69 -3.04 -17.02
CA ALA A 212 8.75 -4.35 -17.67
C ALA A 212 9.68 -5.33 -16.93
N GLY A 213 10.85 -4.86 -16.49
CA GLY A 213 11.80 -5.71 -15.74
C GLY A 213 11.36 -6.00 -14.29
N LEU A 214 10.44 -5.20 -13.75
CA LEU A 214 9.86 -5.40 -12.42
C LEU A 214 8.71 -6.43 -12.45
N LEU A 215 7.91 -6.41 -13.51
CA LEU A 215 6.84 -7.38 -13.77
C LEU A 215 7.37 -8.82 -13.88
N GLU A 216 8.53 -9.02 -14.53
CA GLU A 216 9.11 -10.36 -14.72
C GLU A 216 9.71 -10.94 -13.43
N LYS A 217 10.21 -10.10 -12.51
CA LYS A 217 10.76 -10.58 -11.22
C LYS A 217 9.67 -10.93 -10.21
N LEU A 218 8.52 -10.27 -10.29
CA LEU A 218 7.39 -10.52 -9.37
C LEU A 218 6.50 -11.67 -9.84
N SER A 219 6.53 -12.03 -11.13
CA SER A 219 5.74 -13.14 -11.67
C SER A 219 6.31 -14.54 -11.36
N VAL A 220 7.56 -14.66 -10.89
CA VAL A 220 8.23 -15.97 -10.71
C VAL A 220 7.85 -16.66 -9.39
N GLU A 221 7.23 -15.96 -8.43
CA GLU A 221 6.89 -16.53 -7.11
C GLU A 221 5.41 -16.91 -6.95
N GLU A 222 4.57 -16.73 -7.97
CA GLU A 222 3.12 -16.82 -7.83
C GLU A 222 2.52 -18.13 -8.38
N HIS A 223 2.93 -19.28 -7.82
CA HIS A 223 2.25 -20.55 -8.12
C HIS A 223 2.02 -21.40 -6.86
N ALA A 224 1.32 -20.85 -5.87
CA ALA A 224 0.44 -21.63 -5.00
C ALA A 224 -0.49 -20.74 -4.15
N THR A 225 -1.76 -21.14 -4.13
CA THR A 225 -2.75 -20.88 -3.06
C THR A 225 -3.75 -19.73 -3.28
N VAL A 226 -4.65 -19.95 -4.25
CA VAL A 226 -6.03 -19.45 -4.14
C VAL A 226 -6.85 -20.50 -3.40
N ARG A 227 -7.16 -20.28 -2.13
CA ARG A 227 -8.36 -20.80 -1.45
C ARG A 227 -8.56 -20.12 -0.08
N LEU A 228 -9.77 -19.59 0.10
CA LEU A 228 -10.44 -19.18 1.34
C LEU A 228 -10.05 -17.82 1.95
N ILE A 229 -10.75 -16.77 1.51
CA ILE A 229 -11.12 -15.66 2.41
C ILE A 229 -12.62 -15.38 2.20
N ASN A 230 -13.44 -16.07 3.01
CA ASN A 230 -14.73 -15.59 3.48
C ASN A 230 -14.67 -15.69 5.01
N ILE A 231 -15.25 -14.69 5.68
CA ILE A 231 -15.17 -14.32 7.10
C ILE A 231 -14.04 -13.32 7.42
#